data_AF-A0A7S1BU68-F1
#
_entry.id   AF-A0A7S1BU68-F1
#
_cell.length_a   1.000
_cell.length_b   1.000
_cell.length_c   1.000
_cell.angle_alpha   90.00
_cell.angle_beta   90.00
_cell.angle_gamma   90.00
#
_symmetry.space_group_name_H-M   'P 1'
#
loop_
_entity.id
_entity.type
_entity.pdbx_description
1 polymer ?
#
loop_
_entity_poly.entity_id
_entity_poly.type
_entity_poly.pdbx_seq_one_letter_code
_entity_poly.pdbx_strand_id
1 'polypeptide(L)'
;MSAEGILDDPALFLPRFGEGKVRVPAIRGGAAPALENLDAEGRLKQKRKLAKKLREIQKLEEMALKNGGIAGLASEQKEKVGKKEALQKEMDALDAPDPGDAAATEEKRDKKTQKLRRKLQKLEETEGKEPHEVRKKREKLLRKLAALAPASAPTSSEAAAPTSSEAAALTSSAAGDAVLPAHPLEEVSTASLRRAGADRLRLATEYLDLTDLYPVSIRTAIFHVRRMCRDLLQRHQLMDEAVAAAGFAELRDVLSRLERYVRDPASFVFDTEKQARQKEALERRKREEGKRRAYEARMLRRAKREKLPDPHHYLKVGATVPTDAVLERMRGIKCPEARREAWKGEHGQHCMDYHLAEGGCKRDRACA
;
A
#
# COMPACT_ATOMS: atom_id res chain seq x y z
N MET A 1 -21.44 20.02 -0.05
CA MET A 1 -21.53 18.82 0.80
C MET A 1 -20.15 18.20 0.83
N SER A 2 -19.50 18.07 1.99
CA SER A 2 -18.22 17.36 2.04
C SER A 2 -18.44 15.94 1.54
N ALA A 3 -17.48 15.35 0.83
CA ALA A 3 -17.52 13.96 0.38
C ALA A 3 -17.67 12.95 1.56
N GLU A 4 -17.66 13.45 2.78
CA GLU A 4 -17.79 12.73 4.04
C GLU A 4 -19.20 12.13 4.22
N GLY A 5 -20.28 12.89 3.99
CA GLY A 5 -21.64 12.38 4.19
C GLY A 5 -22.04 11.25 3.23
N ILE A 6 -21.30 11.09 2.12
CA ILE A 6 -21.60 10.14 1.05
C ILE A 6 -21.42 8.69 1.50
N LEU A 7 -20.40 8.46 2.33
CA LEU A 7 -20.04 7.12 2.80
C LEU A 7 -20.79 6.74 4.07
N ASP A 8 -21.32 7.72 4.79
CA ASP A 8 -22.08 7.48 6.02
C ASP A 8 -23.46 6.91 5.71
N ASP A 9 -24.11 7.42 4.67
CA ASP A 9 -25.41 6.90 4.25
C ASP A 9 -25.57 6.93 2.72
N PRO A 10 -25.26 5.83 2.01
CA PRO A 10 -25.41 5.76 0.56
C PRO A 10 -26.87 5.93 0.13
N ALA A 11 -27.84 5.74 1.04
CA ALA A 11 -29.25 5.97 0.76
C ALA A 11 -29.57 7.43 0.42
N LEU A 12 -28.71 8.39 0.82
CA LEU A 12 -28.86 9.81 0.47
C LEU A 12 -28.79 10.09 -1.04
N PHE A 13 -28.24 9.17 -1.83
CA PHE A 13 -28.14 9.31 -3.29
C PHE A 13 -29.30 8.67 -4.04
N LEU A 14 -30.02 7.75 -3.39
CA LEU A 14 -31.11 7.01 -4.02
C LEU A 14 -32.31 7.88 -4.44
N PRO A 15 -32.65 9.00 -3.77
CA PRO A 15 -33.72 9.89 -4.25
C PRO A 15 -33.48 10.44 -5.65
N ARG A 16 -32.23 10.58 -6.11
CA ARG A 16 -31.91 11.08 -7.46
C ARG A 16 -32.33 10.12 -8.56
N PHE A 17 -32.49 8.83 -8.24
CA PHE A 17 -32.87 7.80 -9.19
C PHE A 17 -34.38 7.52 -9.22
N GLY A 18 -35.16 8.22 -8.38
CA GLY A 18 -36.60 8.01 -8.25
C GLY A 18 -36.99 6.64 -7.68
N GLU A 19 -38.26 6.30 -7.81
CA GLU A 19 -38.77 4.96 -7.54
C GLU A 19 -38.64 4.13 -8.83
N GLY A 20 -37.82 3.08 -8.82
CA GLY A 20 -37.53 2.33 -10.04
C GLY A 20 -36.43 1.28 -9.87
N LYS A 21 -35.89 0.85 -11.01
CA LYS A 21 -34.73 -0.05 -11.09
C LYS A 21 -33.51 0.73 -11.55
N VAL A 22 -32.36 0.46 -10.94
CA VAL A 22 -31.07 1.04 -11.31
C VAL A 22 -30.16 -0.10 -11.75
N ARG A 23 -29.41 0.12 -12.82
CA ARG A 23 -28.37 -0.82 -13.28
C ARG A 23 -27.13 -0.65 -12.42
N VAL A 24 -26.77 -1.70 -11.70
CA VAL A 24 -25.56 -1.76 -10.88
C VAL A 24 -24.66 -2.88 -11.38
N PRO A 25 -23.33 -2.76 -11.30
CA PRO A 25 -22.43 -3.88 -11.58
C PRO A 25 -22.81 -5.09 -10.71
N ALA A 26 -22.98 -6.25 -11.33
CA ALA A 26 -23.28 -7.49 -10.62
C ALA A 26 -22.03 -7.94 -9.86
N ILE A 27 -21.96 -7.57 -8.59
CA ILE A 27 -20.97 -8.08 -7.64
C ILE A 27 -21.44 -9.48 -7.27
N ARG A 28 -21.09 -10.49 -8.08
CA ARG A 28 -21.30 -11.88 -7.66
C ARG A 28 -20.44 -12.10 -6.43
N GLY A 29 -21.06 -12.25 -5.26
CA GLY A 29 -20.41 -12.60 -4.01
C GLY A 29 -19.46 -13.76 -4.28
N GLY A 30 -18.17 -13.47 -4.25
CA GLY A 30 -17.15 -14.33 -4.84
C GLY A 30 -17.06 -15.65 -4.08
N ALA A 31 -17.28 -16.76 -4.79
CA ALA A 31 -16.31 -17.83 -4.66
C ALA A 31 -14.94 -17.19 -4.88
N ALA A 32 -14.04 -17.29 -3.90
CA ALA A 32 -12.69 -16.77 -4.01
C ALA A 32 -12.14 -17.10 -5.40
N PRO A 33 -11.49 -16.14 -6.11
CA PRO A 33 -10.95 -16.42 -7.42
C PRO A 33 -10.15 -17.71 -7.32
N ALA A 34 -10.54 -18.71 -8.11
CA ALA A 34 -9.80 -19.96 -8.19
C ALA A 34 -8.33 -19.63 -8.38
N LEU A 35 -7.44 -20.43 -7.79
CA LEU A 35 -5.97 -20.28 -7.82
C LEU A 35 -5.39 -19.90 -9.20
N GLU A 36 -6.15 -20.19 -10.26
CA GLU A 36 -5.90 -19.87 -11.66
C GLU A 36 -5.81 -18.37 -11.99
N ASN A 37 -6.30 -17.44 -11.15
CA ASN A 37 -6.35 -16.01 -11.47
C ASN A 37 -5.41 -15.11 -10.64
N LEU A 38 -4.44 -15.68 -9.91
CA LEU A 38 -3.44 -14.86 -9.23
C LEU A 38 -2.45 -14.27 -10.24
N ASP A 39 -2.27 -12.95 -10.19
CA ASP A 39 -1.19 -12.29 -10.92
C ASP A 39 0.19 -12.83 -10.51
N ALA A 40 1.21 -12.56 -11.33
CA ALA A 40 2.57 -13.06 -11.09
C ALA A 40 3.12 -12.64 -9.70
N GLU A 41 2.70 -11.48 -9.20
CA GLU A 41 3.07 -11.01 -7.86
C GLU A 41 2.36 -11.81 -6.75
N GLY A 42 1.08 -12.12 -6.92
CA GLY A 42 0.27 -12.96 -6.05
C GLY A 42 0.84 -14.38 -5.93
N ARG A 43 1.16 -15.02 -7.06
CA ARG A 43 1.82 -16.34 -7.11
C ARG A 43 3.14 -16.33 -6.34
N LEU A 44 3.96 -15.28 -6.51
CA LEU A 44 5.24 -15.15 -5.80
C LEU A 44 5.06 -14.99 -4.28
N LYS A 45 4.05 -14.20 -3.85
CA LYS A 45 3.71 -14.05 -2.43
C LYS A 45 3.24 -15.36 -1.82
N GLN A 46 2.40 -16.12 -2.52
CA GLN A 46 1.93 -17.44 -2.07
C GLN A 46 3.08 -18.44 -1.98
N LYS A 47 3.96 -18.50 -2.99
CA LYS A 47 5.16 -19.33 -2.97
C LYS A 47 6.04 -19.05 -1.75
N ARG A 48 6.26 -17.77 -1.41
CA ARG A 48 7.01 -17.38 -0.19
C ARG A 48 6.34 -17.86 1.10
N LYS A 49 5.01 -17.82 1.18
CA LYS A 49 4.25 -18.33 2.34
C LYS A 49 4.39 -19.84 2.49
N LEU A 50 4.23 -20.59 1.40
CA LEU A 50 4.39 -22.06 1.38
C LEU A 50 5.83 -22.45 1.75
N ALA A 51 6.84 -21.80 1.17
CA ALA A 51 8.24 -22.03 1.50
C ALA A 51 8.58 -21.72 2.98
N LYS A 52 7.88 -20.77 3.62
CA LYS A 52 8.03 -20.52 5.05
C LYS A 52 7.44 -21.68 5.89
N LYS A 53 6.25 -22.17 5.52
CA LYS A 53 5.62 -23.33 6.18
C LYS A 53 6.45 -24.59 6.04
N LEU A 54 6.98 -24.88 4.84
CA LEU A 54 7.85 -26.05 4.61
C LEU A 54 9.13 -25.98 5.45
N ARG A 55 9.75 -24.81 5.61
CA ARG A 55 10.91 -24.64 6.50
C ARG A 55 10.58 -24.85 7.98
N GLU A 56 9.38 -24.48 8.42
CA GLU A 56 8.92 -24.77 9.79
C GLU A 56 8.74 -26.28 9.99
N ILE A 57 8.13 -26.97 9.02
CA ILE A 57 7.96 -28.43 9.04
C ILE A 57 9.32 -29.15 9.04
N GLN A 58 10.28 -28.72 8.20
CA GLN A 58 11.64 -29.28 8.19
C GLN A 58 12.32 -29.18 9.56
N LYS A 59 12.15 -28.05 10.26
CA LYS A 59 12.66 -27.91 11.64
C LYS A 59 11.97 -28.87 12.61
N LEU A 60 10.66 -29.10 12.47
CA LEU A 60 9.94 -30.08 13.30
C LEU A 60 10.44 -31.51 13.05
N GLU A 61 10.72 -31.87 11.80
CA GLU A 61 11.30 -33.17 11.44
C GLU A 61 12.71 -33.35 12.01
N GLU A 62 13.56 -32.31 11.93
CA GLU A 62 14.90 -32.32 12.55
C GLU A 62 14.83 -32.48 14.08
N MET A 63 13.89 -31.82 14.75
CA MET A 63 13.66 -31.99 16.19
C MET A 63 13.14 -33.38 16.52
N ALA A 64 12.22 -33.92 15.72
CA ALA A 64 11.71 -35.27 15.88
C ALA A 64 12.84 -36.31 15.78
N LEU A 65 13.74 -36.14 14.80
CA LEU A 65 14.89 -37.03 14.62
C LEU A 65 15.80 -37.03 15.86
N LYS A 66 16.01 -35.86 16.49
CA LYS A 66 16.80 -35.74 17.73
C LYS A 66 16.12 -36.33 18.96
N ASN A 67 14.78 -36.33 19.00
CA ASN A 67 13.99 -36.72 20.17
C ASN A 67 13.42 -38.15 20.09
N GLY A 68 14.01 -39.03 19.28
CA GLY A 68 13.58 -40.44 19.18
C GLY A 68 12.39 -40.67 18.24
N GLY A 69 12.17 -39.76 17.29
CA GLY A 69 11.19 -39.89 16.20
C GLY A 69 9.95 -39.02 16.37
N ILE A 70 9.02 -39.16 15.40
CA ILE A 70 7.78 -38.35 15.31
C ILE A 70 6.87 -38.59 16.52
N ALA A 71 6.99 -39.73 17.21
CA ALA A 71 6.21 -40.07 18.38
C ALA A 71 6.32 -39.03 19.52
N GLY A 72 7.50 -38.40 19.68
CA GLY A 72 7.77 -37.39 20.71
C GLY A 72 7.23 -35.99 20.42
N LEU A 73 6.65 -35.75 19.23
CA LEU A 73 6.03 -34.47 18.89
C LEU A 73 4.61 -34.34 19.48
N ALA A 74 4.21 -33.10 19.80
CA ALA A 74 2.84 -32.81 20.19
C ALA A 74 1.85 -33.12 19.04
N SER A 75 0.58 -33.37 19.36
CA SER A 75 -0.46 -33.72 18.37
C SER A 75 -0.55 -32.70 17.21
N GLU A 76 -0.51 -31.40 17.54
CA GLU A 76 -0.54 -30.31 16.55
C GLU A 76 0.69 -30.30 15.64
N GLN A 77 1.87 -30.65 16.17
CA GLN A 77 3.10 -30.71 15.39
C GLN A 77 3.07 -31.91 14.43
N LYS A 78 2.51 -33.04 14.87
CA LYS A 78 2.29 -34.22 14.01
C LYS A 78 1.37 -33.89 12.84
N GLU A 79 0.29 -33.14 13.10
CA GLU A 79 -0.63 -32.69 12.04
C GLU A 79 0.07 -31.76 11.03
N LYS A 80 0.93 -30.84 11.51
CA LYS A 80 1.74 -29.97 10.64
C LYS A 80 2.69 -30.77 9.74
N VAL A 81 3.38 -31.77 10.31
CA VAL A 81 4.29 -32.66 9.55
C VAL A 81 3.50 -33.47 8.51
N GLY A 82 2.31 -33.96 8.85
CA GLY A 82 1.43 -34.68 7.92
C GLY A 82 0.98 -33.86 6.70
N LYS A 83 0.98 -32.52 6.80
CA LYS A 83 0.63 -31.61 5.69
C LYS A 83 1.80 -31.34 4.72
N LYS A 84 2.99 -31.90 4.95
CA LYS A 84 4.19 -31.63 4.15
C LYS A 84 3.99 -31.93 2.66
N GLU A 85 3.49 -33.11 2.33
CA GLU A 85 3.31 -33.53 0.93
C GLU A 85 2.29 -32.65 0.20
N ALA A 86 1.19 -32.28 0.87
CA ALA A 86 0.18 -31.40 0.31
C ALA A 86 0.74 -29.99 0.02
N LEU A 87 1.51 -29.42 0.96
CA LEU A 87 2.14 -28.10 0.78
C LEU A 87 3.23 -28.13 -0.29
N GLN A 88 3.97 -29.24 -0.41
CA GLN A 88 4.97 -29.43 -1.45
C GLN A 88 4.30 -29.50 -2.83
N LYS A 89 3.21 -30.28 -2.96
CA LYS A 89 2.42 -30.37 -4.20
C LYS A 89 1.83 -29.01 -4.61
N GLU A 90 1.35 -28.21 -3.65
CA GLU A 90 0.87 -26.85 -3.91
C GLU A 90 1.99 -25.92 -4.38
N MET A 91 3.19 -26.04 -3.79
CA MET A 91 4.36 -25.26 -4.22
C MET A 91 4.83 -25.66 -5.62
N ASP A 92 4.85 -26.95 -5.93
CA ASP A 92 5.22 -27.48 -7.25
C ASP A 92 4.20 -27.06 -8.32
N ALA A 93 2.90 -27.03 -7.97
CA ALA A 93 1.85 -26.52 -8.85
C ALA A 93 2.01 -25.03 -9.17
N LEU A 94 2.49 -24.22 -8.22
CA LEU A 94 2.81 -22.80 -8.48
C LEU A 94 4.05 -22.62 -9.36
N ASP A 95 4.97 -23.60 -9.36
CA ASP A 95 6.20 -23.60 -10.15
C ASP A 95 6.04 -24.22 -11.54
N ALA A 96 4.93 -24.90 -11.78
CA ALA A 96 4.56 -25.35 -13.11
C ALA A 96 4.55 -24.11 -14.05
N PRO A 97 5.38 -24.11 -15.10
CA PRO A 97 5.43 -23.01 -16.04
C PRO A 97 4.03 -22.88 -16.64
N ASP A 98 3.44 -21.70 -16.50
CA ASP A 98 2.17 -21.43 -17.14
C ASP A 98 2.40 -21.57 -18.65
N PRO A 99 1.59 -22.35 -19.40
CA PRO A 99 1.72 -22.42 -20.85
C PRO A 99 1.63 -21.03 -21.52
N GLY A 100 1.10 -20.01 -20.83
CA GLY A 100 1.13 -18.60 -21.28
C GLY A 100 2.39 -17.79 -20.93
N ASP A 101 3.25 -18.24 -20.00
CA ASP A 101 4.40 -17.45 -19.52
C ASP A 101 5.55 -17.39 -20.53
N ALA A 102 5.62 -18.33 -21.48
CA ALA A 102 6.60 -18.27 -22.58
C ALA A 102 6.37 -17.04 -23.47
N ALA A 103 5.11 -16.73 -23.80
CA ALA A 103 4.76 -15.54 -24.57
C ALA A 103 4.93 -14.24 -23.76
N ALA A 104 4.56 -14.26 -22.47
CA ALA A 104 4.69 -13.08 -21.60
C ALA A 104 6.15 -12.74 -21.26
N THR A 105 7.05 -13.73 -21.21
CA THR A 105 8.49 -13.51 -21.01
C THR A 105 9.15 -12.94 -22.27
N GLU A 106 8.72 -13.34 -23.45
CA GLU A 106 9.14 -12.77 -24.73
C GLU A 106 8.68 -11.31 -24.87
N GLU A 107 7.41 -11.01 -24.57
CA GLU A 107 6.89 -9.64 -24.64
C GLU A 107 7.60 -8.69 -23.64
N LYS A 108 7.88 -9.16 -22.41
CA LYS A 108 8.65 -8.38 -21.42
C LYS A 108 10.09 -8.17 -21.87
N ARG A 109 10.71 -9.16 -22.51
CA ARG A 109 12.06 -9.06 -23.09
C ARG A 109 12.08 -8.04 -24.23
N ASP A 110 11.08 -8.03 -25.09
CA ASP A 110 10.95 -7.08 -26.20
C ASP A 110 10.75 -5.65 -25.72
N LYS A 111 9.83 -5.44 -24.77
CA LYS A 111 9.63 -4.12 -24.14
C LYS A 111 10.92 -3.60 -23.49
N LYS A 112 11.68 -4.47 -22.81
CA LYS A 112 12.97 -4.11 -22.19
C LYS A 112 14.04 -3.79 -23.23
N THR A 113 14.10 -4.56 -24.32
CA THR A 113 15.01 -4.36 -25.45
C THR A 113 14.70 -3.05 -26.17
N GLN A 114 13.43 -2.77 -26.46
CA GLN A 114 12.97 -1.51 -27.06
C GLN A 114 13.30 -0.31 -26.17
N LYS A 115 13.10 -0.41 -24.85
CA LYS A 115 13.46 0.65 -23.90
C LYS A 115 14.96 0.94 -23.87
N LEU A 116 15.81 -0.08 -23.99
CA LEU A 116 17.27 0.11 -24.07
C LEU A 116 17.70 0.73 -25.40
N ARG A 117 17.09 0.32 -26.53
CA ARG A 117 17.33 0.93 -27.85
C ARG A 117 16.97 2.42 -27.86
N ARG A 118 15.81 2.80 -27.32
CA ARG A 118 15.40 4.22 -27.17
C ARG A 118 16.39 5.03 -26.31
N LYS A 119 17.00 4.42 -25.29
CA LYS A 119 18.02 5.10 -24.47
C LYS A 119 19.34 5.27 -25.21
N LEU A 120 19.74 4.32 -26.05
CA LEU A 120 20.93 4.45 -26.89
C LEU A 120 20.76 5.55 -27.93
N GLN A 121 19.63 5.57 -28.63
CA GLN A 121 19.32 6.63 -29.60
C GLN A 121 19.37 8.03 -28.98
N LYS A 122 18.75 8.21 -27.80
CA LYS A 122 18.82 9.49 -27.06
C LYS A 122 20.23 9.88 -26.64
N LEU A 123 21.13 8.91 -26.38
CA LEU A 123 22.52 9.23 -26.06
C LEU A 123 23.28 9.68 -27.29
N GLU A 124 23.04 9.07 -28.45
CA GLU A 124 23.65 9.44 -29.74
C GLU A 124 23.23 10.86 -30.16
N GLU A 125 21.99 11.26 -29.91
CA GLU A 125 21.51 12.64 -30.14
C GLU A 125 22.19 13.69 -29.24
N THR A 126 22.77 13.27 -28.10
CA THR A 126 23.42 14.18 -27.13
C THR A 126 24.95 14.26 -27.25
N GLU A 127 25.56 13.67 -28.28
CA GLU A 127 27.03 13.57 -28.46
C GLU A 127 27.79 14.92 -28.59
N GLY A 128 27.13 16.07 -28.39
CA GLY A 128 27.77 17.40 -28.33
C GLY A 128 28.25 17.87 -26.95
N LYS A 129 27.97 17.17 -25.84
CA LYS A 129 28.40 17.57 -24.48
C LYS A 129 29.07 16.42 -23.72
N GLU A 130 30.36 16.59 -23.43
CA GLU A 130 31.29 15.69 -22.73
C GLU A 130 31.39 14.23 -23.24
N PRO A 131 32.40 13.92 -24.08
CA PRO A 131 32.48 12.62 -24.77
C PRO A 131 32.76 11.43 -23.85
N HIS A 132 33.36 11.63 -22.67
CA HIS A 132 33.80 10.50 -21.83
C HIS A 132 32.67 9.85 -21.03
N GLU A 133 31.79 10.63 -20.40
CA GLU A 133 30.64 10.08 -19.67
C GLU A 133 29.64 9.39 -20.59
N VAL A 134 29.36 9.99 -21.75
CA VAL A 134 28.44 9.47 -22.76
C VAL A 134 28.94 8.12 -23.28
N ARG A 135 30.26 7.99 -23.54
CA ARG A 135 30.89 6.73 -23.97
C ARG A 135 30.71 5.61 -22.94
N LYS A 136 30.95 5.88 -21.65
CA LYS A 136 30.72 4.89 -20.56
C LYS A 136 29.25 4.46 -20.47
N LYS A 137 28.32 5.41 -20.59
CA LYS A 137 26.87 5.14 -20.57
C LYS A 137 26.45 4.29 -21.78
N ARG A 138 26.97 4.59 -22.97
CA ARG A 138 26.72 3.84 -24.21
C ARG A 138 27.20 2.40 -24.11
N GLU A 139 28.44 2.17 -23.67
CA GLU A 139 29.00 0.82 -23.50
C GLU A 139 28.19 -0.01 -22.50
N LYS A 140 27.76 0.59 -21.38
CA LYS A 140 26.91 -0.07 -20.38
C LYS A 140 25.54 -0.48 -20.93
N LEU A 141 24.96 0.31 -21.83
CA LEU A 141 23.69 -0.05 -22.47
C LEU A 141 23.87 -1.14 -23.53
N LEU A 142 24.96 -1.12 -24.30
CA LEU A 142 25.28 -2.17 -25.28
C LEU A 142 25.50 -3.52 -24.58
N ARG A 143 26.23 -3.57 -23.46
CA ARG A 143 26.38 -4.81 -22.67
C ARG A 143 25.03 -5.34 -22.16
N LYS A 144 24.12 -4.45 -21.75
CA LYS A 144 22.77 -4.84 -21.32
C LYS A 144 21.91 -5.37 -22.46
N LEU A 145 22.06 -4.83 -23.67
CA LEU A 145 21.39 -5.37 -24.86
C LEU A 145 21.95 -6.73 -25.26
N ALA A 146 23.28 -6.88 -25.26
CA ALA A 146 23.93 -8.16 -25.56
C ALA A 146 23.49 -9.27 -24.60
N ALA A 147 23.40 -8.98 -23.29
CA ALA A 147 22.90 -9.93 -22.29
C ALA A 147 21.41 -10.29 -22.46
N LEU A 148 20.64 -9.50 -23.21
CA LEU A 148 19.25 -9.78 -23.53
C LEU A 148 19.08 -10.42 -24.92
N ALA A 149 20.13 -10.56 -25.72
CA ALA A 149 20.04 -11.29 -26.99
C ALA A 149 19.81 -12.79 -26.70
N PRO A 150 18.89 -13.46 -27.42
CA PRO A 150 18.77 -14.91 -27.30
C PRO A 150 20.13 -15.52 -27.64
N ALA A 151 20.58 -16.49 -26.84
CA ALA A 151 21.74 -17.30 -27.19
C ALA A 151 21.37 -17.94 -28.53
N SER A 152 21.92 -17.41 -29.61
CA SER A 152 21.57 -17.81 -30.96
C SER A 152 21.93 -19.27 -31.12
N ALA A 153 20.92 -20.12 -31.35
CA ALA A 153 21.11 -21.39 -32.02
C ALA A 153 21.83 -21.14 -33.35
N PRO A 154 22.69 -22.06 -33.81
CA PRO A 154 23.45 -21.89 -35.05
C PRO A 154 22.49 -21.76 -36.24
N THR A 155 22.51 -20.58 -36.87
CA THR A 155 21.68 -20.22 -38.02
C THR A 155 22.26 -20.80 -39.31
N SER A 156 21.45 -21.59 -40.01
CA SER A 156 21.57 -21.85 -41.44
C SER A 156 20.60 -20.96 -42.23
N SER A 157 21.11 -20.34 -43.31
CA SER A 157 20.41 -19.92 -44.54
C SER A 157 19.25 -18.92 -44.39
N GLU A 158 19.43 -17.63 -44.71
CA GLU A 158 19.34 -17.04 -46.07
C GLU A 158 17.91 -17.04 -46.63
N ALA A 159 17.25 -15.87 -46.63
CA ALA A 159 16.57 -15.27 -47.80
C ALA A 159 15.65 -14.07 -47.43
N ALA A 160 15.82 -13.01 -48.23
CA ALA A 160 14.83 -12.07 -48.78
C ALA A 160 14.02 -11.10 -47.88
N ALA A 161 14.24 -9.81 -48.20
CA ALA A 161 13.38 -8.66 -47.88
C ALA A 161 12.00 -8.74 -48.58
N PRO A 162 11.01 -7.94 -48.15
CA PRO A 162 10.87 -6.64 -48.82
C PRO A 162 10.40 -5.47 -47.93
N THR A 163 10.46 -4.31 -48.59
CA THR A 163 10.16 -2.92 -48.29
C THR A 163 8.70 -2.60 -47.94
N SER A 164 8.52 -1.53 -47.14
CA SER A 164 7.73 -0.30 -47.44
C SER A 164 6.84 0.20 -46.30
N SER A 165 7.05 1.47 -45.93
CA SER A 165 6.03 2.51 -45.72
C SER A 165 4.81 2.19 -44.85
N GLU A 166 4.73 2.82 -43.67
CA GLU A 166 3.49 3.50 -43.30
C GLU A 166 3.65 4.64 -42.29
N ALA A 167 2.71 5.58 -42.42
CA ALA A 167 2.72 6.96 -42.00
C ALA A 167 2.52 7.19 -40.49
N ALA A 168 2.87 8.41 -40.11
CA ALA A 168 2.67 9.02 -38.81
C ALA A 168 1.19 9.01 -38.35
N ALA A 169 0.98 8.59 -37.10
CA ALA A 169 -0.19 8.96 -36.31
C ALA A 169 0.28 9.42 -34.92
N LEU A 170 0.41 10.74 -34.78
CA LEU A 170 0.48 11.43 -33.49
C LEU A 170 -0.88 11.30 -32.80
N THR A 171 -1.02 10.30 -31.94
CA THR A 171 -2.13 10.21 -30.99
C THR A 171 -1.67 10.77 -29.65
N SER A 172 -2.38 11.80 -29.21
CA SER A 172 -2.22 12.46 -27.92
C SER A 172 -2.32 11.45 -26.78
N SER A 173 -1.35 11.49 -25.89
CA SER A 173 -1.30 10.82 -24.60
C SER A 173 -2.48 11.25 -23.71
N ALA A 174 -3.64 10.63 -23.90
CA ALA A 174 -4.68 10.59 -22.89
C ALA A 174 -4.14 9.79 -21.69
N ALA A 175 -4.32 10.32 -20.48
CA ALA A 175 -4.09 9.59 -19.25
C ALA A 175 -4.73 8.20 -19.38
N GLY A 176 -3.95 7.14 -19.15
CA GLY A 176 -4.39 5.78 -19.40
C GLY A 176 -5.70 5.48 -18.71
N ASP A 177 -6.79 5.51 -19.49
CA ASP A 177 -8.06 4.89 -19.13
C ASP A 177 -7.74 3.41 -18.99
N ALA A 178 -7.50 3.00 -17.75
CA ALA A 178 -7.57 1.60 -17.39
C ALA A 178 -8.98 1.17 -17.79
N VAL A 179 -9.09 0.49 -18.93
CA VAL A 179 -10.33 -0.11 -19.41
C VAL A 179 -10.76 -1.06 -18.30
N LEU A 180 -11.67 -0.58 -17.45
CA LEU A 180 -12.21 -1.38 -16.38
C LEU A 180 -12.92 -2.57 -17.02
N PRO A 181 -12.72 -3.80 -16.50
CA PRO A 181 -13.42 -4.96 -17.02
C PRO A 181 -14.92 -4.69 -17.03
N ALA A 182 -15.56 -4.93 -18.18
CA ALA A 182 -16.99 -4.74 -18.33
C ALA A 182 -17.73 -5.75 -17.44
N HIS A 183 -18.07 -5.33 -16.21
CA HIS A 183 -18.87 -6.15 -15.32
C HIS A 183 -20.31 -6.21 -15.84
N PRO A 184 -20.96 -7.39 -15.84
CA PRO A 184 -22.35 -7.50 -16.21
C PRO A 184 -23.19 -6.59 -15.30
N LEU A 185 -24.09 -5.81 -15.89
CA LEU A 185 -24.99 -4.95 -15.14
C LEU A 185 -26.25 -5.72 -14.76
N GLU A 186 -26.67 -5.61 -13.51
CA GLU A 186 -27.92 -6.16 -12.98
C GLU A 186 -28.87 -5.01 -12.63
N GLU A 187 -30.16 -5.20 -12.90
CA GLU A 187 -31.20 -4.23 -12.52
C GLU A 187 -31.70 -4.51 -11.10
N VAL A 188 -31.33 -3.63 -10.17
CA VAL A 188 -31.74 -3.72 -8.75
C VAL A 188 -32.73 -2.62 -8.42
N SER A 189 -33.79 -2.94 -7.68
CA SER A 189 -34.77 -1.94 -7.26
C SER A 189 -34.18 -0.97 -6.23
N THR A 190 -34.54 0.31 -6.33
CA THR A 190 -34.09 1.34 -5.38
C THR A 190 -34.52 1.04 -3.94
N ALA A 191 -35.67 0.38 -3.76
CA ALA A 191 -36.13 -0.13 -2.45
C ALA A 191 -35.19 -1.21 -1.88
N SER A 192 -34.69 -2.13 -2.71
CA SER A 192 -33.70 -3.13 -2.29
C SER A 192 -32.39 -2.46 -1.87
N LEU A 193 -31.90 -1.49 -2.65
CA LEU A 193 -30.70 -0.71 -2.33
C LEU A 193 -30.83 0.07 -1.02
N ARG A 194 -32.01 0.65 -0.72
CA ARG A 194 -32.26 1.31 0.58
C ARG A 194 -32.17 0.33 1.74
N ARG A 195 -32.77 -0.86 1.60
CA ARG A 195 -32.71 -1.90 2.64
C ARG A 195 -31.28 -2.41 2.83
N ALA A 196 -30.55 -2.66 1.75
CA ALA A 196 -29.14 -3.07 1.83
C ALA A 196 -28.25 -1.97 2.44
N GLY A 197 -28.47 -0.71 2.08
CA GLY A 197 -27.72 0.43 2.62
C GLY A 197 -27.94 0.68 4.12
N ALA A 198 -29.09 0.26 4.66
CA ALA A 198 -29.37 0.31 6.10
C ALA A 198 -28.54 -0.72 6.88
N ASP A 199 -28.15 -1.83 6.27
CA ASP A 199 -27.26 -2.82 6.86
C ASP A 199 -25.79 -2.42 6.65
N ARG A 200 -25.27 -1.64 7.60
CA ARG A 200 -23.89 -1.15 7.58
C ARG A 200 -22.84 -2.26 7.54
N LEU A 201 -23.12 -3.41 8.14
CA LEU A 201 -22.18 -4.53 8.20
C LEU A 201 -22.09 -5.23 6.85
N ARG A 202 -23.24 -5.46 6.22
CA ARG A 202 -23.30 -5.98 4.86
C ARG A 202 -22.60 -5.05 3.88
N LEU A 203 -22.86 -3.75 3.95
CA LEU A 203 -22.21 -2.75 3.11
C LEU A 203 -20.67 -2.78 3.24
N ALA A 204 -20.16 -2.90 4.47
CA ALA A 204 -18.72 -3.00 4.70
C ALA A 204 -18.12 -4.30 4.13
N THR A 205 -18.85 -5.41 4.18
CA THR A 205 -18.42 -6.70 3.61
C THR A 205 -18.38 -6.64 2.09
N GLU A 206 -19.45 -6.13 1.46
CA GLU A 206 -19.52 -5.91 0.01
C GLU A 206 -18.43 -4.94 -0.46
N TYR A 207 -18.13 -3.90 0.32
CA TYR A 207 -17.01 -3.00 0.04
C TYR A 207 -15.67 -3.74 0.02
N LEU A 208 -15.41 -4.65 0.96
CA LEU A 208 -14.17 -5.45 0.93
C LEU A 208 -14.12 -6.39 -0.26
N ASP A 209 -15.23 -6.96 -0.70
CA ASP A 209 -15.29 -7.77 -1.93
C ASP A 209 -14.96 -6.94 -3.18
N LEU A 210 -15.41 -5.69 -3.21
CA LEU A 210 -15.01 -4.76 -4.27
C LEU A 210 -13.52 -4.44 -4.24
N THR A 211 -12.86 -4.47 -3.09
CA THR A 211 -11.41 -4.21 -3.03
C THR A 211 -10.56 -5.29 -3.69
N ASP A 212 -11.11 -6.50 -3.88
CA ASP A 212 -10.46 -7.58 -4.63
C ASP A 212 -10.48 -7.30 -6.15
N LEU A 213 -11.54 -6.62 -6.63
CA LEU A 213 -11.68 -6.20 -8.03
C LEU A 213 -10.98 -4.86 -8.32
N TYR A 214 -11.02 -3.96 -7.34
CA TYR A 214 -10.49 -2.61 -7.42
C TYR A 214 -9.49 -2.40 -6.28
N PRO A 215 -8.21 -2.73 -6.50
CA PRO A 215 -7.21 -2.70 -5.44
C PRO A 215 -7.10 -1.31 -4.80
N VAL A 216 -7.30 -1.26 -3.49
CA VAL A 216 -7.09 -0.06 -2.67
C VAL A 216 -6.03 -0.32 -1.61
N SER A 217 -5.48 0.75 -1.04
CA SER A 217 -4.60 0.60 0.11
C SER A 217 -5.39 0.10 1.33
N ILE A 218 -4.79 -0.77 2.14
CA ILE A 218 -5.44 -1.27 3.37
C ILE A 218 -5.85 -0.13 4.32
N ARG A 219 -5.07 0.96 4.38
CA ARG A 219 -5.41 2.15 5.19
C ARG A 219 -6.71 2.80 4.74
N THR A 220 -6.92 2.88 3.42
CA THR A 220 -8.16 3.38 2.83
C THR A 220 -9.32 2.47 3.20
N ALA A 221 -9.16 1.15 3.07
CA ALA A 221 -10.20 0.20 3.41
C ALA A 221 -10.58 0.25 4.90
N ILE A 222 -9.59 0.27 5.80
CA ILE A 222 -9.80 0.44 7.25
C ILE A 222 -10.56 1.74 7.54
N PHE A 223 -10.21 2.84 6.88
CA PHE A 223 -10.91 4.11 7.05
C PHE A 223 -12.40 4.00 6.68
N HIS A 224 -12.73 3.40 5.53
CA HIS A 224 -14.12 3.23 5.10
C HIS A 224 -14.90 2.27 6.02
N VAL A 225 -14.32 1.12 6.37
CA VAL A 225 -14.96 0.15 7.28
C VAL A 225 -15.24 0.77 8.66
N ARG A 226 -14.28 1.50 9.23
CA ARG A 226 -14.47 2.20 10.51
C ARG A 226 -15.58 3.24 10.46
N ARG A 227 -15.77 3.87 9.31
CA ARG A 227 -16.81 4.87 9.10
C ARG A 227 -18.18 4.22 9.00
N MET A 228 -18.33 3.22 8.13
CA MET A 228 -19.58 2.48 7.94
C MET A 228 -20.03 1.76 9.22
N CYS A 229 -19.11 1.08 9.91
CA CYS A 229 -19.42 0.24 11.06
C CYS A 229 -19.06 0.88 12.40
N ARG A 230 -18.94 2.21 12.50
CA ARG A 230 -18.43 2.90 13.71
C ARG A 230 -19.12 2.45 14.99
N ASP A 231 -20.45 2.52 15.00
CA ASP A 231 -21.25 2.25 16.20
C ASP A 231 -21.20 0.77 16.60
N LEU A 232 -21.23 -0.13 15.61
CA LEU A 232 -21.12 -1.57 15.82
C LEU A 232 -19.73 -1.94 16.36
N LEU A 233 -18.66 -1.43 15.75
CA LEU A 233 -17.28 -1.65 16.19
C LEU A 233 -17.03 -1.11 17.61
N GLN A 234 -17.67 0.01 17.99
CA GLN A 234 -17.56 0.56 19.34
C GLN A 234 -18.37 -0.27 20.35
N ARG A 235 -19.61 -0.63 20.03
CA ARG A 235 -20.48 -1.44 20.89
C ARG A 235 -19.85 -2.78 21.25
N HIS A 236 -19.18 -3.41 20.29
CA HIS A 236 -18.53 -4.71 20.47
C HIS A 236 -17.01 -4.62 20.72
N GLN A 237 -16.48 -3.42 21.01
CA GLN A 237 -15.07 -3.17 21.34
C GLN A 237 -14.05 -3.69 20.28
N LEU A 238 -14.44 -3.76 19.01
CA LEU A 238 -13.60 -4.24 17.90
C LEU A 238 -12.90 -3.09 17.13
N MET A 239 -13.10 -1.83 17.53
CA MET A 239 -12.52 -0.66 16.84
C MET A 239 -10.98 -0.71 16.73
N ASP A 240 -10.28 -1.08 17.81
CA ASP A 240 -8.82 -1.12 17.80
C ASP A 240 -8.28 -2.23 16.90
N GLU A 241 -8.98 -3.37 16.85
CA GLU A 241 -8.61 -4.51 16.01
C GLU A 241 -8.82 -4.20 14.52
N ALA A 242 -9.90 -3.49 14.19
CA ALA A 242 -10.09 -2.97 12.84
C ALA A 242 -8.99 -1.99 12.43
N VAL A 243 -8.52 -1.12 13.34
CA VAL A 243 -7.43 -0.17 13.08
C VAL A 243 -6.07 -0.87 12.96
N ALA A 244 -5.85 -1.91 13.76
CA ALA A 244 -4.59 -2.64 13.83
C ALA A 244 -4.43 -3.70 12.71
N ALA A 245 -5.49 -3.99 11.95
CA ALA A 245 -5.46 -4.96 10.86
C ALA A 245 -4.32 -4.67 9.86
N ALA A 246 -3.42 -5.63 9.68
CA ALA A 246 -2.28 -5.53 8.78
C ALA A 246 -2.65 -5.81 7.31
N GLY A 247 -3.83 -6.40 7.06
CA GLY A 247 -4.30 -6.75 5.73
C GLY A 247 -5.80 -7.02 5.67
N PHE A 248 -6.29 -7.25 4.44
CA PHE A 248 -7.71 -7.46 4.16
C PHE A 248 -8.30 -8.70 4.86
N ALA A 249 -7.52 -9.78 5.00
CA ALA A 249 -7.96 -10.98 5.70
C ALA A 249 -8.30 -10.71 7.19
N GLU A 250 -7.40 -10.03 7.91
CA GLU A 250 -7.64 -9.67 9.32
C GLU A 250 -8.83 -8.72 9.47
N LEU A 251 -9.00 -7.78 8.52
CA LEU A 251 -10.15 -6.88 8.51
C LEU A 251 -11.47 -7.63 8.25
N ARG A 252 -11.48 -8.62 7.36
CA ARG A 252 -12.61 -9.54 7.14
C ARG A 252 -12.91 -10.35 8.41
N ASP A 253 -11.89 -10.87 9.10
CA ASP A 253 -12.06 -11.60 10.35
C ASP A 253 -12.71 -10.75 11.46
N VAL A 254 -12.38 -9.44 11.50
CA VAL A 254 -13.05 -8.48 12.39
C VAL A 254 -14.53 -8.34 12.03
N LEU A 255 -14.88 -8.19 10.74
CA LEU A 255 -16.27 -8.10 10.30
C LEU A 255 -17.06 -9.40 10.54
N SER A 256 -16.45 -10.56 10.33
CA SER A 256 -17.10 -11.85 10.62
C SER A 256 -17.32 -12.09 12.12
N ARG A 257 -16.45 -11.56 13.00
CA ARG A 257 -16.72 -11.54 14.45
C ARG A 257 -17.84 -10.59 14.80
N LEU A 258 -17.85 -9.42 14.19
CA LEU A 258 -18.92 -8.44 14.37
C LEU A 258 -20.27 -9.01 13.95
N GLU A 259 -20.33 -9.73 12.84
CA GLU A 259 -21.54 -10.42 12.37
C GLU A 259 -22.04 -11.45 13.37
N ARG A 260 -21.14 -12.27 13.93
CA ARG A 260 -21.48 -13.25 14.98
C ARG A 260 -22.07 -12.56 16.20
N TYR A 261 -21.49 -11.47 16.67
CA TYR A 261 -22.00 -10.73 17.83
C TYR A 261 -23.33 -10.02 17.58
N VAL A 262 -23.56 -9.56 16.34
CA VAL A 262 -24.86 -8.97 15.96
C VAL A 262 -25.95 -10.04 15.89
N ARG A 263 -25.61 -11.22 15.36
CA ARG A 263 -26.54 -12.36 15.23
C ARG A 263 -26.86 -13.01 16.56
N ASP A 264 -25.85 -13.17 17.41
CA ASP A 264 -25.97 -13.74 18.75
C ASP A 264 -25.32 -12.79 19.78
N PRO A 265 -26.09 -11.85 20.33
CA PRO A 265 -25.60 -10.91 21.34
C PRO A 265 -25.11 -11.58 22.63
N ALA A 266 -25.57 -12.79 22.94
CA ALA A 266 -25.15 -13.51 24.16
C ALA A 266 -23.72 -14.06 24.05
N SER A 267 -23.22 -14.26 22.83
CA SER A 267 -21.83 -14.67 22.59
C SER A 267 -20.80 -13.58 22.90
N PHE A 268 -21.24 -12.31 23.01
CA PHE A 268 -20.38 -11.18 23.28
C PHE A 268 -20.29 -10.90 24.80
N VAL A 269 -19.08 -11.00 25.34
CA VAL A 269 -18.76 -10.58 26.72
C VAL A 269 -18.02 -9.25 26.67
N PHE A 270 -18.58 -8.24 27.34
CA PHE A 270 -17.99 -6.92 27.39
C PHE A 270 -16.74 -6.91 28.29
N ASP A 271 -15.60 -6.49 27.73
CA ASP A 271 -14.32 -6.40 28.43
C ASP A 271 -14.20 -5.03 29.11
N THR A 272 -14.47 -5.01 30.42
CA THR A 272 -14.41 -3.79 31.25
C THR A 272 -12.99 -3.23 31.36
N GLU A 273 -11.96 -4.08 31.36
CA GLU A 273 -10.55 -3.66 31.41
C GLU A 273 -10.12 -2.99 30.11
N LYS A 274 -10.55 -3.52 28.96
CA LYS A 274 -10.31 -2.90 27.65
C LYS A 274 -10.99 -1.54 27.55
N GLN A 275 -12.23 -1.41 28.03
CA GLN A 275 -12.91 -0.12 28.07
C GLN A 275 -12.20 0.89 28.98
N ALA A 276 -11.75 0.45 30.17
CA ALA A 276 -11.02 1.30 31.11
C ALA A 276 -9.71 1.81 30.48
N ARG A 277 -8.94 0.93 29.82
CA ARG A 277 -7.71 1.30 29.09
C ARG A 277 -7.98 2.29 27.96
N GLN A 278 -9.04 2.09 27.17
CA GLN A 278 -9.43 3.02 26.11
C GLN A 278 -9.84 4.40 26.67
N LYS A 279 -10.60 4.42 27.76
CA LYS A 279 -11.00 5.66 28.44
C LYS A 279 -9.79 6.40 28.99
N GLU A 280 -8.87 5.71 29.65
CA GLU A 280 -7.62 6.28 30.16
C GLU A 280 -6.76 6.84 29.03
N ALA A 281 -6.61 6.11 27.92
CA ALA A 281 -5.87 6.57 26.75
C ALA A 281 -6.47 7.85 26.14
N LEU A 282 -7.81 7.94 26.06
CA LEU A 282 -8.50 9.13 25.60
C LEU A 282 -8.34 10.31 26.57
N GLU A 283 -8.41 10.09 27.87
CA GLU A 283 -8.18 11.12 28.88
C GLU A 283 -6.74 11.62 28.86
N ARG A 284 -5.76 10.72 28.73
CA ARG A 284 -4.35 11.06 28.58
C ARG A 284 -4.14 11.94 27.34
N ARG A 285 -4.69 11.54 26.20
CA ARG A 285 -4.63 12.33 24.96
C ARG A 285 -5.26 13.72 25.14
N LYS A 286 -6.44 13.81 25.78
CA LYS A 286 -7.08 15.10 26.10
C LYS A 286 -6.22 15.98 27.01
N ARG A 287 -5.55 15.39 28.02
CA ARG A 287 -4.62 16.12 28.90
C ARG A 287 -3.41 16.65 28.13
N GLU A 288 -2.82 15.84 27.24
CA GLU A 288 -1.69 16.24 26.40
C GLU A 288 -2.08 17.34 25.39
N GLU A 289 -3.22 17.20 24.71
CA GLU A 289 -3.77 18.24 23.82
C GLU A 289 -4.11 19.52 24.61
N GLY A 290 -4.64 19.40 25.83
CA GLY A 290 -4.89 20.53 26.74
C GLY A 290 -3.61 21.27 27.14
N LYS A 291 -2.53 20.54 27.44
CA LYS A 291 -1.20 21.13 27.71
C LYS A 291 -0.68 21.91 26.51
N ARG A 292 -0.82 21.37 25.29
CA ARG A 292 -0.46 22.05 24.04
C ARG A 292 -1.26 23.34 23.85
N ARG A 293 -2.59 23.28 23.99
CA ARG A 293 -3.46 24.48 23.90
C ARG A 293 -3.10 25.54 24.94
N ALA A 294 -2.82 25.12 26.17
CA ALA A 294 -2.40 26.04 27.23
C ALA A 294 -1.05 26.70 26.92
N TYR A 295 -0.10 25.96 26.35
CA TYR A 295 1.17 26.49 25.86
C TYR A 295 0.97 27.50 24.72
N GLU A 296 0.20 27.13 23.69
CA GLU A 296 -0.13 28.00 22.57
C GLU A 296 -0.78 29.30 23.05
N ALA A 297 -1.76 29.20 23.94
CA ALA A 297 -2.41 30.37 24.52
C ALA A 297 -1.43 31.24 25.35
N ARG A 298 -0.47 30.64 26.08
CA ARG A 298 0.58 31.41 26.79
C ARG A 298 1.50 32.14 25.82
N MET A 299 1.89 31.51 24.71
CA MET A 299 2.75 32.13 23.69
C MET A 299 2.05 33.28 22.97
N LEU A 300 0.76 33.12 22.62
CA LEU A 300 -0.06 34.19 22.05
C LEU A 300 -0.17 35.39 23.02
N ARG A 301 -0.43 35.14 24.31
CA ARG A 301 -0.47 36.21 25.32
C ARG A 301 0.89 36.90 25.47
N ARG A 302 1.98 36.16 25.38
CA ARG A 302 3.33 36.72 25.44
C ARG A 302 3.62 37.64 24.26
N ALA A 303 3.36 37.19 23.03
CA ALA A 303 3.52 38.02 21.82
C ALA A 303 2.71 39.31 21.92
N LYS A 304 1.46 39.21 22.40
CA LYS A 304 0.59 40.38 22.60
C LYS A 304 1.14 41.37 23.64
N ARG A 305 1.70 40.87 24.77
CA ARG A 305 2.32 41.74 25.80
C ARG A 305 3.53 42.49 25.28
N GLU A 306 4.32 41.84 24.43
CA GLU A 306 5.52 42.42 23.82
C GLU A 306 5.19 43.26 22.56
N LYS A 307 3.91 43.39 22.19
CA LYS A 307 3.42 44.16 21.04
C LYS A 307 4.08 43.75 19.71
N LEU A 308 4.36 42.45 19.57
CA LEU A 308 4.86 41.91 18.31
C LEU A 308 3.77 42.01 17.22
N PRO A 309 4.15 42.29 15.96
CA PRO A 309 3.19 42.48 14.87
C PRO A 309 2.40 41.20 14.55
N ASP A 310 2.98 40.02 14.76
CA ASP A 310 2.33 38.73 14.59
C ASP A 310 2.01 38.11 15.97
N PRO A 311 0.74 37.91 16.33
CA PRO A 311 0.36 37.19 17.55
C PRO A 311 0.95 35.77 17.63
N HIS A 312 1.18 35.14 16.48
CA HIS A 312 1.74 33.79 16.38
C HIS A 312 3.27 33.78 16.30
N HIS A 313 3.96 34.92 16.46
CA HIS A 313 5.41 35.03 16.34
C HIS A 313 6.13 33.87 17.04
N TYR A 314 5.88 33.68 18.35
CA TYR A 314 6.50 32.62 19.15
C TYR A 314 6.16 31.19 18.74
N LEU A 315 5.01 30.96 18.08
CA LEU A 315 4.64 29.65 17.57
C LEU A 315 5.29 29.35 16.21
N LYS A 316 5.63 30.41 15.46
CA LYS A 316 6.31 30.32 14.16
C LYS A 316 7.83 30.30 14.27
N VAL A 317 8.41 30.74 15.40
CA VAL A 317 9.87 30.64 15.62
C VAL A 317 10.32 29.19 15.42
N GLY A 318 11.21 28.97 14.47
CA GLY A 318 11.74 27.65 14.14
C GLY A 318 10.88 26.81 13.19
N ALA A 319 9.65 27.23 12.86
CA ALA A 319 8.70 26.44 12.06
C ALA A 319 8.92 26.54 10.55
N THR A 320 9.62 27.58 10.08
CA THR A 320 9.87 27.79 8.64
C THR A 320 10.74 26.66 8.09
N VAL A 321 10.28 26.02 7.01
CA VAL A 321 11.05 24.98 6.33
C VAL A 321 12.28 25.65 5.69
N PRO A 322 13.50 25.15 5.93
CA PRO A 322 14.70 25.73 5.37
C PRO A 322 14.70 25.56 3.84
N THR A 323 14.92 26.65 3.12
CA THR A 323 15.05 26.65 1.65
C THR A 323 16.46 26.27 1.21
N ASP A 324 16.65 25.84 -0.04
CA ASP A 324 17.96 25.45 -0.55
C ASP A 324 19.02 26.55 -0.39
N ALA A 325 18.64 27.81 -0.63
CA ALA A 325 19.51 28.97 -0.43
C ALA A 325 19.94 29.14 1.04
N VAL A 326 19.09 28.78 2.01
CA VAL A 326 19.47 28.78 3.42
C VAL A 326 20.41 27.61 3.71
N LEU A 327 20.14 26.43 3.16
CA LEU A 327 21.02 25.27 3.36
C LEU A 327 22.43 25.51 2.80
N GLU A 328 22.54 26.11 1.61
CA GLU A 328 23.83 26.51 1.03
C GLU A 328 24.58 27.51 1.92
N ARG A 329 23.87 28.54 2.41
CA ARG A 329 24.43 29.52 3.36
C ARG A 329 24.94 28.84 4.64
N MET A 330 24.15 27.93 5.21
CA MET A 330 24.51 27.20 6.43
C MET A 330 25.71 26.27 6.22
N ARG A 331 25.82 25.63 5.05
CA ARG A 331 27.01 24.83 4.68
C ARG A 331 28.28 25.69 4.61
N GLY A 332 28.15 26.96 4.20
CA GLY A 332 29.26 27.93 4.16
C GLY A 332 29.80 28.35 5.53
N ILE A 333 29.00 28.26 6.60
CA ILE A 333 29.45 28.62 7.96
C ILE A 333 30.40 27.55 8.49
N LYS A 334 31.71 27.82 8.53
CA LYS A 334 32.73 26.85 8.95
C LYS A 334 32.66 26.46 10.43
N CYS A 335 32.26 27.40 11.30
CA CYS A 335 32.14 27.15 12.74
C CYS A 335 30.83 26.42 13.07
N PRO A 336 30.87 25.20 13.64
CA PRO A 336 29.66 24.43 13.96
C PRO A 336 28.73 25.12 14.97
N GLU A 337 29.29 25.86 15.92
CA GLU A 337 28.50 26.56 16.95
C GLU A 337 27.72 27.73 16.36
N ALA A 338 28.38 28.57 15.57
CA ALA A 338 27.75 29.68 14.86
C ALA A 338 26.66 29.17 13.90
N ARG A 339 26.91 28.04 13.22
CA ARG A 339 25.92 27.38 12.35
C ARG A 339 24.69 26.93 13.14
N ARG A 340 24.90 26.32 14.31
CA ARG A 340 23.81 25.86 15.19
C ARG A 340 23.02 27.03 15.77
N GLU A 341 23.67 28.14 16.09
CA GLU A 341 23.00 29.35 16.58
C GLU A 341 22.13 30.00 15.51
N ALA A 342 22.68 30.19 14.30
CA ALA A 342 21.93 30.67 13.14
C ALA A 342 20.74 29.75 12.81
N TRP A 343 20.93 28.43 12.94
CA TRP A 343 19.85 27.45 12.75
C TRP A 343 18.75 27.58 13.81
N LYS A 344 19.09 27.73 15.09
CA LYS A 344 18.12 27.80 16.20
C LYS A 344 17.16 28.98 16.09
N GLY A 345 17.61 30.11 15.53
CA GLY A 345 16.77 31.31 15.38
C GLY A 345 15.61 31.10 14.42
N GLU A 346 15.88 30.54 13.23
CA GLU A 346 14.90 30.46 12.15
C GLU A 346 14.30 29.06 11.97
N HIS A 347 15.08 28.01 12.22
CA HIS A 347 14.74 26.61 11.89
C HIS A 347 14.85 25.67 13.09
N GLY A 348 14.78 26.19 14.32
CA GLY A 348 14.96 25.41 15.54
C GLY A 348 14.00 24.22 15.72
N GLN A 349 12.89 24.14 14.98
CA GLN A 349 11.99 22.96 14.99
C GLN A 349 12.42 21.87 14.00
N HIS A 350 13.34 22.17 13.07
CA HIS A 350 13.86 21.24 12.07
C HIS A 350 15.19 20.64 12.51
N CYS A 351 15.39 19.36 12.21
CA CYS A 351 16.61 18.63 12.53
C CYS A 351 17.76 19.08 11.60
N MET A 352 18.74 19.82 12.13
CA MET A 352 19.86 20.37 11.34
C MET A 352 20.62 19.27 10.57
N ASP A 353 20.88 18.13 11.21
CA ASP A 353 21.60 17.01 10.59
C ASP A 353 20.81 16.37 9.44
N TYR A 354 19.47 16.40 9.51
CA TYR A 354 18.63 15.90 8.42
C TYR A 354 18.84 16.69 7.13
N HIS A 355 19.04 18.00 7.23
CA HIS A 355 19.21 18.87 6.08
C HIS A 355 20.68 19.08 5.64
N LEU A 356 21.62 19.03 6.58
CA LEU A 356 23.01 19.42 6.31
C LEU A 356 23.99 18.25 6.23
N ALA A 357 23.72 17.10 6.84
CA ALA A 357 24.64 15.96 6.80
C ALA A 357 24.55 15.22 5.46
N GLU A 358 25.69 14.85 4.89
CA GLU A 358 25.76 13.95 3.74
C GLU A 358 25.28 12.56 4.17
N GLY A 359 24.07 12.19 3.75
CA GLY A 359 23.38 10.97 4.18
C GLY A 359 22.20 11.20 5.15
N GLY A 360 21.91 12.45 5.51
CA GLY A 360 20.78 12.81 6.36
C GLY A 360 20.94 12.39 7.82
N CYS A 361 19.88 12.58 8.61
CA CYS A 361 19.90 12.23 10.02
C CYS A 361 19.82 10.70 10.18
N LYS A 362 20.63 10.12 11.08
CA LYS A 362 20.60 8.68 11.42
C LYS A 362 19.23 8.19 11.93
N ARG A 363 18.38 9.11 12.41
CA ARG A 363 17.00 8.82 12.86
C ARG A 363 15.98 8.88 11.73
N ASP A 364 16.41 9.17 10.50
CA ASP A 364 15.60 9.24 9.28
C ASP A 364 14.32 10.07 9.49
N ARG A 365 13.15 9.58 9.04
CA ARG A 365 11.84 10.24 9.13
C ARG A 365 11.34 10.51 10.55
N ALA A 366 11.98 9.97 11.58
CA ALA A 366 11.61 10.26 12.97
C ALA A 366 12.25 11.56 13.51
N CYS A 367 13.19 12.18 12.78
CA CYS A 367 13.78 13.47 13.15
C CYS A 367 13.12 14.68 12.47
N ALA A 368 12.36 14.46 11.39
CA ALA A 368 11.78 15.51 10.56
C ALA A 368 10.45 16.03 11.11
#